data_AF-A0A813VS03-F1
#
_entry.id   AF-A0A813VS03-F1
#
_cell.length_a   1.000
_cell.length_b   1.000
_cell.length_c   1.000
_cell.angle_alpha   90.00
_cell.angle_beta   90.00
_cell.angle_gamma   90.00
#
_symmetry.space_group_name_H-M   'P 1'
#
loop_
_entity.id
_entity.type
_entity.pdbx_description
1 polymer ?
#
loop_
_entity_poly.entity_id
_entity_poly.type
_entity_poly.pdbx_seq_one_letter_code
_entity_poly.pdbx_strand_id
1 'polypeptide(L)'
;MKNVLKAWIASHTNLVYWQGLDSLCAPFVYLNFNNEALAYASLSAFIPKYLNNFFLKDNSLIINEYLAVFSHLIAFHHPDLSNRLETIGFIPDLYAIPWFLTVFAHVFPLNKIFHLWDMLLLGGSSFPLCIGVAILTQLKALLLKADFNECILLFSELPEIDIERCVRDSIDIFASTPRSCTYREHASDLTNYQINNDLDMNPFPLADLKFERCPRISANDVVELNDLKAPTASLKTSKLLLIDIRTPDEYMKAALPASVNIPYENAFDDQNRITDNRLQHLLDQHRSLVKVVIGNKNYKQIVDFTNNLIINNATRVCLLHKGIDVFKTTGMLYVPTPSDLP
;
A
#
# COMPACT_ATOMS: atom_id res chain seq x y z
N MET A 1 -26.36 19.87 11.14
CA MET A 1 -25.69 18.54 11.27
C MET A 1 -26.66 17.37 11.37
N LYS A 2 -27.48 17.26 12.43
CA LYS A 2 -28.44 16.14 12.60
C LYS A 2 -29.36 15.95 11.38
N ASN A 3 -29.83 17.03 10.78
CA ASN A 3 -30.68 16.99 9.58
C ASN A 3 -29.93 16.40 8.37
N VAL A 4 -28.70 16.85 8.12
CA VAL A 4 -27.82 16.36 7.05
C VAL A 4 -27.56 14.85 7.18
N LEU A 5 -27.20 14.37 8.38
CA LEU A 5 -26.96 12.94 8.62
C LEU A 5 -28.23 12.10 8.43
N LYS A 6 -29.37 12.56 8.96
CA LYS A 6 -30.65 11.87 8.77
C LYS A 6 -31.05 11.79 7.31
N ALA A 7 -30.89 12.89 6.56
CA ALA A 7 -31.16 12.92 5.13
C ALA A 7 -30.24 11.95 4.38
N TRP A 8 -28.95 11.92 4.73
CA TRP A 8 -27.97 11.04 4.09
C TRP A 8 -28.29 9.55 4.29
N ILE A 9 -28.60 9.14 5.52
CA ILE A 9 -29.02 7.77 5.83
C ILE A 9 -30.33 7.43 5.11
N ALA A 10 -31.31 8.34 5.12
CA ALA A 10 -32.60 8.11 4.44
C ALA A 10 -32.46 7.97 2.92
N SER A 11 -31.49 8.66 2.31
CA SER A 11 -31.20 8.56 0.87
C SER A 11 -30.36 7.33 0.48
N HIS A 12 -29.68 6.68 1.43
CA HIS A 12 -28.82 5.52 1.19
C HIS A 12 -29.30 4.31 2.00
N THR A 13 -30.40 3.69 1.56
CA THR A 13 -31.11 2.64 2.31
C THR A 13 -30.28 1.37 2.58
N ASN A 14 -29.19 1.18 1.86
CA ASN A 14 -28.23 0.08 2.03
C ASN A 14 -27.11 0.38 3.05
N LEU A 15 -26.99 1.62 3.52
CA LEU A 15 -25.95 2.08 4.45
C LEU A 15 -26.54 2.31 5.85
N VAL A 16 -25.70 2.17 6.87
CA VAL A 16 -26.07 2.38 8.28
C VAL A 16 -25.19 3.45 8.93
N TYR A 17 -25.69 4.04 10.01
CA TYR A 17 -24.89 4.96 10.81
C TYR A 17 -23.82 4.20 11.57
N TRP A 18 -22.56 4.52 11.29
CA TRP A 18 -21.42 4.11 12.11
C TRP A 18 -20.96 5.28 12.98
N GLN A 19 -20.54 4.98 14.21
CA GLN A 19 -19.95 5.98 15.10
C GLN A 19 -18.71 6.61 14.42
N GLY A 20 -18.65 7.95 14.41
CA GLY A 20 -17.64 8.72 13.69
C GLY A 20 -18.15 9.37 12.40
N LEU A 21 -19.31 8.94 11.86
CA LEU A 21 -19.92 9.59 10.69
C LEU A 21 -20.32 11.05 10.97
N ASP A 22 -20.70 11.37 12.20
CA ASP A 22 -20.90 12.74 12.67
C ASP A 22 -19.62 13.58 12.60
N SER A 23 -18.48 13.00 13.00
CA SER A 23 -17.16 13.63 12.92
C SER A 23 -16.76 13.88 11.46
N LEU A 24 -17.02 12.93 10.55
CA LEU A 24 -16.83 13.12 9.11
C LEU A 24 -17.74 14.22 8.53
N CYS A 25 -18.97 14.34 9.03
CA CYS A 25 -19.96 15.32 8.58
C CYS A 25 -19.65 16.75 9.07
N ALA A 26 -19.01 16.88 10.23
CA ALA A 26 -18.75 18.16 10.88
C ALA A 26 -17.99 19.17 9.99
N PRO A 27 -16.88 18.82 9.29
CA PRO A 27 -16.22 19.71 8.34
C PRO A 27 -17.16 20.33 7.28
N PHE A 28 -18.01 19.52 6.66
CA PHE A 28 -18.91 19.97 5.60
C PHE A 28 -20.01 20.90 6.12
N VAL A 29 -20.57 20.58 7.29
CA VAL A 29 -21.58 21.42 7.94
C VAL A 29 -20.97 22.73 8.45
N TYR A 30 -19.75 22.68 8.98
CA TYR A 30 -19.05 23.87 9.46
C TYR A 30 -18.78 24.87 8.32
N LEU A 31 -18.24 24.38 7.20
CA LEU A 31 -17.96 25.21 6.02
C LEU A 31 -19.23 25.75 5.34
N ASN A 32 -20.34 25.01 5.43
CA ASN A 32 -21.61 25.34 4.76
C ASN A 32 -22.75 25.54 5.77
N PHE A 33 -22.47 26.21 6.90
CA PHE A 33 -23.41 26.31 8.03
C PHE A 33 -24.76 26.94 7.67
N ASN A 34 -24.78 27.81 6.65
CA ASN A 34 -25.96 28.49 6.12
C ASN A 34 -26.63 27.73 4.96
N ASN A 35 -26.07 26.60 4.53
CA ASN A 35 -26.55 25.84 3.38
C ASN A 35 -26.42 24.32 3.63
N GLU A 36 -27.39 23.76 4.37
CA GLU A 36 -27.41 22.32 4.68
C GLU A 36 -27.47 21.44 3.43
N ALA A 37 -28.07 21.93 2.33
CA ALA A 37 -28.13 21.19 1.07
C ALA A 37 -26.74 21.04 0.43
N LEU A 38 -25.91 22.09 0.47
CA LEU A 38 -24.54 22.02 -0.01
C LEU A 38 -23.66 21.16 0.90
N ALA A 39 -23.85 21.22 2.22
CA ALA A 39 -23.18 20.31 3.16
C ALA A 39 -23.52 18.84 2.85
N TYR A 40 -24.81 18.55 2.64
CA TYR A 40 -25.28 17.22 2.25
C TYR A 40 -24.68 16.76 0.92
N ALA A 41 -24.69 17.62 -0.10
CA ALA A 41 -24.15 17.30 -1.41
C ALA A 41 -22.64 17.00 -1.34
N SER A 42 -21.90 17.80 -0.55
CA SER A 42 -20.46 17.60 -0.33
C SER A 42 -20.17 16.25 0.34
N LEU A 43 -20.89 15.93 1.42
CA LEU A 43 -20.76 14.63 2.10
C LEU A 43 -21.11 13.45 1.15
N SER A 44 -22.18 13.62 0.37
CA SER A 44 -22.69 12.59 -0.56
C SER A 44 -21.74 12.34 -1.73
N ALA A 45 -20.97 13.34 -2.17
CA ALA A 45 -19.93 13.19 -3.16
C ALA A 45 -18.62 12.62 -2.56
N PHE A 46 -18.31 12.98 -1.32
CA PHE A 46 -17.07 12.59 -0.65
C PHE A 46 -17.03 11.10 -0.28
N ILE A 47 -18.13 10.56 0.28
CA ILE A 47 -18.17 9.18 0.79
C ILE A 47 -17.89 8.16 -0.32
N PRO A 48 -18.55 8.18 -1.50
CA PRO A 48 -18.24 7.25 -2.56
C PRO A 48 -16.78 7.33 -3.03
N LYS A 49 -16.12 8.49 -2.95
CA LYS A 49 -14.72 8.64 -3.38
C LYS A 49 -13.74 7.97 -2.41
N TYR A 50 -13.84 8.22 -1.10
CA TYR A 50 -12.82 7.77 -0.14
C TYR A 50 -13.25 6.64 0.78
N LEU A 51 -14.57 6.46 0.96
CA LEU A 51 -15.19 5.57 1.94
C LEU A 51 -16.23 4.65 1.27
N ASN A 52 -15.97 4.28 0.02
CA ASN A 52 -16.84 3.38 -0.73
C ASN A 52 -17.09 2.09 0.09
N ASN A 53 -18.36 1.76 0.30
CA ASN A 53 -18.80 0.59 1.07
C ASN A 53 -18.37 0.53 2.56
N PHE A 54 -17.74 1.57 3.12
CA PHE A 54 -17.35 1.60 4.54
C PHE A 54 -18.55 1.59 5.50
N PHE A 55 -19.69 2.12 5.07
CA PHE A 55 -20.89 2.26 5.91
C PHE A 55 -21.94 1.17 5.68
N LEU A 56 -21.57 0.06 5.04
CA LEU A 56 -22.44 -1.12 4.96
C LEU A 56 -22.71 -1.68 6.36
N LYS A 57 -23.81 -2.44 6.50
CA LYS A 57 -24.13 -3.15 7.75
C LYS A 57 -23.05 -4.16 8.13
N ASP A 58 -22.54 -4.88 7.13
CA ASP A 58 -21.31 -5.67 7.23
C ASP A 58 -20.27 -5.05 6.30
N ASN A 59 -19.27 -4.42 6.90
CA ASN A 59 -18.16 -3.78 6.22
C ASN A 59 -16.83 -4.49 6.51
N SER A 60 -16.88 -5.68 7.10
CA SER A 60 -15.70 -6.38 7.62
C SER A 60 -14.67 -6.60 6.52
N LEU A 61 -15.08 -7.09 5.35
CA LEU A 61 -14.18 -7.32 4.21
C LEU A 61 -13.47 -6.03 3.76
N ILE A 62 -14.21 -4.91 3.69
CA ILE A 62 -13.70 -3.61 3.23
C ILE A 62 -12.66 -3.08 4.22
N ILE A 63 -12.98 -3.07 5.52
CA ILE A 63 -12.07 -2.57 6.55
C ILE A 63 -10.81 -3.46 6.61
N ASN A 64 -10.98 -4.78 6.62
CA ASN A 64 -9.86 -5.71 6.71
C ASN A 64 -8.93 -5.63 5.49
N GLU A 65 -9.48 -5.48 4.28
CA GLU A 65 -8.69 -5.23 3.07
C GLU A 65 -7.91 -3.92 3.21
N TYR A 66 -8.58 -2.84 3.62
CA TYR A 66 -7.97 -1.51 3.74
C TYR A 66 -6.81 -1.49 4.74
N LEU A 67 -6.98 -2.13 5.90
CA LEU A 67 -5.95 -2.23 6.95
C LEU A 67 -4.78 -3.13 6.54
N ALA A 68 -5.04 -4.20 5.78
CA ALA A 68 -3.99 -5.05 5.24
C ALA A 68 -3.12 -4.28 4.23
N VAL A 69 -3.73 -3.55 3.28
CA VAL A 69 -3.01 -2.68 2.36
C VAL A 69 -2.26 -1.57 3.11
N PHE A 70 -2.84 -1.01 4.17
CA PHE A 70 -2.13 -0.05 5.02
C PHE A 70 -0.88 -0.66 5.67
N SER A 71 -0.99 -1.87 6.21
CA SER A 71 0.14 -2.62 6.78
C SER A 71 1.26 -2.83 5.76
N HIS A 72 0.90 -3.19 4.53
CA HIS A 72 1.84 -3.36 3.41
C HIS A 72 2.57 -2.06 3.07
N LEU A 73 1.88 -0.92 3.09
CA LEU A 73 2.51 0.38 2.83
C LEU A 73 3.46 0.81 3.95
N ILE A 74 3.15 0.47 5.21
CA ILE A 74 4.09 0.67 6.31
C ILE A 74 5.37 -0.14 6.06
N ALA A 75 5.24 -1.42 5.71
CA ALA A 75 6.40 -2.27 5.39
C ALA A 75 7.19 -1.78 4.17
N PHE A 76 6.49 -1.29 3.14
CA PHE A 76 7.10 -0.77 1.92
C PHE A 76 7.97 0.47 2.19
N HIS A 77 7.51 1.41 3.03
CA HIS A 77 8.23 2.66 3.30
C HIS A 77 9.13 2.61 4.53
N HIS A 78 8.72 1.87 5.56
CA HIS A 78 9.37 1.79 6.87
C HIS A 78 9.39 0.33 7.37
N PRO A 79 10.19 -0.56 6.75
CA PRO A 79 10.26 -1.98 7.12
C PRO A 79 10.72 -2.17 8.57
N ASP A 80 11.61 -1.32 9.07
CA ASP A 80 12.06 -1.30 10.46
C ASP A 80 10.92 -1.02 11.45
N LEU A 81 10.04 -0.06 11.12
CA LEU A 81 8.85 0.22 11.90
C LEU A 81 7.85 -0.95 11.81
N SER A 82 7.61 -1.49 10.61
CA SER A 82 6.74 -2.66 10.42
C SER A 82 7.21 -3.85 11.26
N ASN A 83 8.49 -4.19 11.20
CA ASN A 83 9.11 -5.25 11.99
C ASN A 83 8.92 -5.02 13.49
N ARG A 84 9.12 -3.77 13.96
CA ARG A 84 8.91 -3.42 15.37
C ARG A 84 7.46 -3.65 15.78
N LEU A 85 6.51 -3.10 15.04
CA LEU A 85 5.08 -3.20 15.34
C LEU A 85 4.61 -4.65 15.35
N GLU A 86 5.08 -5.48 14.41
CA GLU A 86 4.79 -6.91 14.39
C GLU A 86 5.39 -7.64 15.59
N THR A 87 6.65 -7.34 15.96
CA THR A 87 7.33 -7.96 17.11
C THR A 87 6.57 -7.73 18.42
N ILE A 88 5.97 -6.55 18.59
CA ILE A 88 5.18 -6.23 19.79
C ILE A 88 3.69 -6.58 19.63
N GLY A 89 3.26 -7.14 18.49
CA GLY A 89 1.86 -7.50 18.22
C GLY A 89 0.92 -6.30 18.06
N PHE A 90 1.44 -5.13 17.68
CA PHE A 90 0.66 -3.89 17.55
C PHE A 90 0.21 -3.66 16.11
N ILE A 91 -0.97 -4.18 15.78
CA ILE A 91 -1.53 -4.17 14.41
C ILE A 91 -2.43 -2.94 14.14
N PRO A 92 -2.59 -2.52 12.87
CA PRO A 92 -3.43 -1.37 12.52
C PRO A 92 -4.88 -1.42 12.98
N ASP A 93 -5.48 -2.60 13.11
CA ASP A 93 -6.83 -2.79 13.64
C ASP A 93 -7.05 -2.12 15.00
N LEU A 94 -5.99 -1.97 15.80
CA LEU A 94 -6.05 -1.37 17.14
C LEU A 94 -6.18 0.16 17.12
N TYR A 95 -5.73 0.84 16.06
CA TYR A 95 -5.60 2.31 16.08
C TYR A 95 -6.10 3.02 14.80
N ALA A 96 -6.11 2.35 13.65
CA ALA A 96 -6.30 3.01 12.36
C ALA A 96 -7.76 3.00 11.85
N ILE A 97 -8.66 2.21 12.45
CA ILE A 97 -10.08 2.20 12.05
C ILE A 97 -10.72 3.59 12.15
N PRO A 98 -10.60 4.35 13.27
CA PRO A 98 -11.16 5.69 13.38
C PRO A 98 -10.54 6.68 12.38
N TRP A 99 -9.25 6.49 12.07
CA TRP A 99 -8.53 7.32 11.10
C TRP A 99 -9.17 7.21 9.73
N PHE A 100 -9.36 5.99 9.23
CA PHE A 100 -9.87 5.80 7.88
C PHE A 100 -11.39 6.00 7.82
N LEU A 101 -12.17 5.55 8.80
CA LEU A 101 -13.63 5.68 8.80
C LEU A 101 -14.10 7.15 8.79
N THR A 102 -13.28 8.05 9.33
CA THR A 102 -13.57 9.49 9.39
C THR A 102 -12.67 10.34 8.50
N VAL A 103 -11.79 9.71 7.73
CA VAL A 103 -10.72 10.37 6.97
C VAL A 103 -10.00 11.44 7.82
N PHE A 104 -9.59 10.99 9.01
CA PHE A 104 -8.92 11.71 10.07
C PHE A 104 -9.76 12.79 10.78
N ALA A 105 -11.00 13.06 10.36
CA ALA A 105 -11.83 14.13 10.93
C ALA A 105 -12.18 13.95 12.42
N HIS A 106 -12.14 12.71 12.93
CA HIS A 106 -12.28 12.46 14.37
C HIS A 106 -10.98 12.66 15.16
N VAL A 107 -9.84 12.64 14.46
CA VAL A 107 -8.49 12.63 15.05
C VAL A 107 -7.95 14.05 15.22
N PHE A 108 -8.13 14.91 14.21
CA PHE A 108 -7.60 16.26 14.22
C PHE A 108 -8.69 17.32 14.37
N PRO A 109 -8.39 18.46 14.99
CA PRO A 109 -9.31 19.59 15.04
C PRO A 109 -9.59 20.15 13.64
N LEU A 110 -10.74 20.82 13.46
CA LEU A 110 -11.25 21.27 12.16
C LEU A 110 -10.24 22.09 11.35
N ASN A 111 -9.49 23.00 11.98
CA ASN A 111 -8.49 23.83 11.30
C ASN A 111 -7.36 22.99 10.68
N LYS A 112 -6.92 21.92 11.36
CA LYS A 112 -5.93 20.97 10.83
C LYS A 112 -6.53 20.10 9.72
N ILE A 113 -7.79 19.69 9.87
CA ILE A 113 -8.51 18.89 8.87
C ILE A 113 -8.71 19.62 7.56
N PHE A 114 -9.09 20.90 7.58
CA PHE A 114 -9.24 21.65 6.34
C PHE A 114 -7.93 21.69 5.54
N HIS A 115 -6.81 21.98 6.20
CA HIS A 115 -5.50 22.00 5.55
C HIS A 115 -5.09 20.63 4.98
N LEU A 116 -5.35 19.55 5.73
CA LEU A 116 -5.08 18.19 5.26
C LEU A 116 -6.00 17.81 4.08
N TRP A 117 -7.26 18.21 4.13
CA TRP A 117 -8.27 17.86 3.12
C TRP A 117 -8.10 18.63 1.81
N ASP A 118 -7.54 19.84 1.84
CA ASP A 118 -7.20 20.60 0.62
C ASP A 118 -6.31 19.76 -0.32
N MET A 119 -5.32 19.06 0.23
CA MET A 119 -4.48 18.15 -0.56
C MET A 119 -5.17 16.82 -0.85
N LEU A 120 -5.86 16.23 0.15
CA LEU A 120 -6.57 14.97 -0.02
C LEU A 120 -7.52 14.98 -1.23
N LEU A 121 -8.29 16.07 -1.39
CA LEU A 121 -9.30 16.22 -2.44
C LEU A 121 -8.71 16.17 -3.85
N LEU A 122 -7.43 16.55 -4.02
CA LEU A 122 -6.69 16.42 -5.27
C LEU A 122 -6.24 14.98 -5.55
N GLY A 123 -6.10 14.15 -4.50
CA GLY A 123 -5.72 12.74 -4.59
C GLY A 123 -6.88 11.79 -4.88
N GLY A 124 -6.52 10.56 -5.27
CA GLY A 124 -7.45 9.44 -5.45
C GLY A 124 -7.82 8.74 -4.13
N SER A 125 -8.61 7.68 -4.23
CA SER A 125 -9.11 6.92 -3.07
C SER A 125 -8.03 6.26 -2.21
N SER A 126 -6.79 6.14 -2.69
CA SER A 126 -5.65 5.58 -1.95
C SER A 126 -4.86 6.62 -1.15
N PHE A 127 -5.07 7.91 -1.39
CA PHE A 127 -4.32 8.97 -0.73
C PHE A 127 -4.46 8.99 0.81
N PRO A 128 -5.62 8.65 1.44
CA PRO A 128 -5.69 8.55 2.89
C PRO A 128 -4.71 7.53 3.50
N LEU A 129 -4.38 6.45 2.77
CA LEU A 129 -3.36 5.49 3.22
C LEU A 129 -1.98 6.16 3.34
N CYS A 130 -1.65 7.04 2.39
CA CYS A 130 -0.39 7.78 2.37
C CYS A 130 -0.30 8.77 3.55
N ILE A 131 -1.42 9.43 3.89
CA ILE A 131 -1.53 10.26 5.09
C ILE A 131 -1.30 9.43 6.36
N GLY A 132 -1.90 8.24 6.44
CA GLY A 132 -1.70 7.33 7.57
C GLY A 132 -0.22 6.95 7.76
N VAL A 133 0.49 6.66 6.66
CA VAL A 133 1.92 6.34 6.70
C VAL A 133 2.72 7.58 7.14
N ALA A 134 2.41 8.76 6.61
CA ALA A 134 3.07 10.02 6.98
C ALA A 134 2.93 10.34 8.48
N ILE A 135 1.76 10.10 9.08
CA ILE A 135 1.57 10.23 10.54
C ILE A 135 2.51 9.27 11.28
N LEU A 136 2.56 8.00 10.87
CA LEU A 136 3.47 7.02 11.46
C LEU A 136 4.94 7.38 11.27
N THR A 137 5.31 8.01 10.15
CA THR A 137 6.67 8.53 9.91
C THR A 137 7.07 9.56 10.97
N GLN A 138 6.17 10.45 11.36
CA GLN A 138 6.42 11.43 12.42
C GLN A 138 6.57 10.78 13.80
N LEU A 139 5.76 9.74 14.08
CA LEU A 139 5.77 9.02 15.34
C LEU A 139 6.85 7.93 15.43
N LYS A 140 7.50 7.60 14.32
CA LYS A 140 8.44 6.47 14.17
C LYS A 140 9.50 6.40 15.28
N ALA A 141 10.12 7.52 15.61
CA ALA A 141 11.19 7.56 16.61
C ALA A 141 10.73 7.14 18.01
N LEU A 142 9.46 7.40 18.35
CA LEU A 142 8.83 6.99 19.60
C LEU A 142 8.40 5.52 19.51
N LEU A 143 7.74 5.14 18.41
CA LEU A 143 7.24 3.77 18.17
C LEU A 143 8.35 2.73 18.14
N LEU A 144 9.54 3.07 17.64
CA LEU A 144 10.70 2.16 17.63
C LEU A 144 11.19 1.80 19.04
N LYS A 145 10.89 2.63 20.05
CA LYS A 145 11.30 2.43 21.44
C LYS A 145 10.15 1.90 22.30
N ALA A 146 8.91 2.19 21.92
CA ALA A 146 7.72 1.87 22.68
C ALA A 146 7.42 0.36 22.71
N ASP A 147 6.95 -0.15 23.84
CA ASP A 147 6.29 -1.44 23.96
C ASP A 147 4.80 -1.37 23.55
N PHE A 148 4.08 -2.48 23.67
CA PHE A 148 2.66 -2.55 23.32
C PHE A 148 1.79 -1.56 24.11
N ASN A 149 1.99 -1.44 25.42
CA ASN A 149 1.18 -0.58 26.28
C ASN A 149 1.50 0.91 26.04
N GLU A 150 2.78 1.22 25.86
CA GLU A 150 3.24 2.56 25.48
C GLU A 150 2.65 2.97 24.12
N CYS A 151 2.54 2.04 23.16
CA CYS A 151 1.85 2.32 21.89
C CYS A 151 0.36 2.61 22.11
N ILE A 152 -0.36 1.82 22.91
CA ILE A 152 -1.78 2.07 23.22
C ILE A 152 -1.97 3.49 23.79
N LEU A 153 -1.11 3.92 24.72
CA LEU A 153 -1.15 5.26 25.28
C LEU A 153 -0.84 6.32 24.21
N LEU A 154 0.22 6.12 23.42
CA LEU A 154 0.64 7.05 22.37
C LEU A 154 -0.47 7.32 21.36
N PHE A 155 -1.21 6.29 20.93
CA PHE A 155 -2.31 6.45 19.97
C PHE A 155 -3.61 6.96 20.62
N SER A 156 -3.79 6.78 21.93
CA SER A 156 -4.94 7.33 22.66
C SER A 156 -4.83 8.84 22.87
N GLU A 157 -3.63 9.34 23.15
CA GLU A 157 -3.37 10.77 23.35
C GLU A 157 -3.00 11.48 22.04
N LEU A 158 -2.37 10.75 21.12
CA LEU A 158 -1.77 11.20 19.85
C LEU A 158 -0.93 12.49 20.00
N PRO A 159 0.41 12.41 19.99
CA PRO A 159 1.27 13.58 20.01
C PRO A 159 0.90 14.58 18.91
N GLU A 160 1.29 15.84 19.11
CA GLU A 160 1.03 16.86 18.11
C GLU A 160 1.66 16.49 16.75
N ILE A 161 0.80 16.31 15.76
CA ILE A 161 1.19 16.10 14.37
C ILE A 161 1.33 17.44 13.66
N ASP A 162 2.48 17.61 13.00
CA ASP A 162 2.73 18.70 12.05
C ASP A 162 2.02 18.38 10.74
N ILE A 163 0.96 19.15 10.43
CA ILE A 163 0.11 18.90 9.25
C ILE A 163 0.81 19.30 7.96
N GLU A 164 1.62 20.36 7.95
CA GLU A 164 2.36 20.77 6.74
C GLU A 164 3.37 19.70 6.35
N ARG A 165 4.10 19.17 7.34
CA ARG A 165 4.97 18.02 7.13
C ARG A 165 4.18 16.79 6.71
N CYS A 166 3.04 16.50 7.34
CA CYS A 166 2.20 15.36 7.00
C CYS A 166 1.75 15.40 5.53
N VAL A 167 1.31 16.57 5.05
CA VAL A 167 0.90 16.79 3.66
C VAL A 167 2.08 16.54 2.71
N ARG A 168 3.25 17.15 2.96
CA ARG A 168 4.45 16.93 2.13
C ARG A 168 4.87 15.47 2.10
N ASP A 169 5.02 14.84 3.26
CA ASP A 169 5.44 13.45 3.38
C ASP A 169 4.42 12.51 2.68
N SER A 170 3.12 12.81 2.76
CA SER A 170 2.08 12.02 2.07
C SER A 170 2.15 12.11 0.54
N ILE A 171 2.54 13.26 -0.01
CA ILE A 171 2.76 13.46 -1.45
C ILE A 171 3.98 12.65 -1.91
N ASP A 172 5.08 12.68 -1.15
CA ASP A 172 6.29 11.92 -1.47
C ASP A 172 6.05 10.40 -1.39
N ILE A 173 5.28 9.96 -0.39
CA ILE A 173 4.82 8.57 -0.25
C ILE A 173 3.98 8.18 -1.47
N PHE A 174 3.00 9.00 -1.85
CA PHE A 174 2.16 8.74 -3.01
C PHE A 174 2.96 8.68 -4.32
N ALA A 175 3.84 9.64 -4.56
CA ALA A 175 4.65 9.72 -5.79
C ALA A 175 5.68 8.60 -5.92
N SER A 176 6.12 8.05 -4.79
CA SER A 176 7.14 7.01 -4.74
C SER A 176 6.56 5.59 -4.61
N THR A 177 5.25 5.43 -4.49
CA THR A 177 4.55 4.14 -4.46
C THR A 177 3.96 3.81 -5.84
N PRO A 178 4.29 2.64 -6.44
CA PRO A 178 3.61 2.19 -7.65
C PRO A 178 2.11 2.10 -7.45
N ARG A 179 1.34 2.46 -8.48
CA ARG A 179 -0.12 2.61 -8.38
C ARG A 179 -0.78 1.31 -7.89
N SER A 180 -0.42 0.20 -8.50
CA SER A 180 -0.94 -1.14 -8.20
C SER A 180 -0.66 -1.61 -6.76
N CYS A 181 0.34 -1.06 -6.08
CA CYS A 181 0.62 -1.37 -4.68
C CYS A 181 -0.46 -0.89 -3.71
N THR A 182 -1.38 -0.04 -4.16
CA THR A 182 -2.53 0.44 -3.39
C THR A 182 -3.87 -0.14 -3.88
N TYR A 183 -3.81 -1.18 -4.72
CA TYR A 183 -4.99 -1.85 -5.25
C TYR A 183 -5.84 -2.43 -4.12
N ARG A 184 -7.15 -2.21 -4.24
CA ARG A 184 -8.20 -2.71 -3.35
C ARG A 184 -9.41 -3.01 -4.21
N GLU A 185 -9.96 -4.21 -4.08
CA GLU A 185 -11.16 -4.65 -4.80
C GLU A 185 -12.36 -3.76 -4.47
N HIS A 186 -12.45 -3.21 -3.25
CA HIS A 186 -13.58 -2.38 -2.84
C HIS A 186 -13.37 -0.87 -3.02
N ALA A 187 -12.26 -0.44 -3.64
CA ALA A 187 -12.04 0.98 -3.93
C ALA A 187 -13.01 1.52 -5.00
N SER A 188 -13.23 2.83 -4.99
CA SER A 188 -14.09 3.52 -5.96
C SER A 188 -13.47 3.69 -7.34
N ASP A 189 -12.14 3.71 -7.42
CA ASP A 189 -11.37 4.02 -8.64
C ASP A 189 -11.09 2.80 -9.53
N LEU A 190 -11.81 1.68 -9.37
CA LEU A 190 -11.59 0.42 -10.10
C LEU A 190 -11.65 0.59 -11.63
N THR A 191 -12.39 1.59 -12.13
CA THR A 191 -12.45 1.91 -13.56
C THR A 191 -11.09 2.22 -14.17
N ASN A 192 -10.09 2.61 -13.35
CA ASN A 192 -8.74 2.83 -13.81
C ASN A 192 -7.84 1.58 -13.86
N TYR A 193 -8.22 0.49 -13.17
CA TYR A 193 -7.49 -0.78 -13.16
C TYR A 193 -8.14 -1.81 -14.09
N GLN A 194 -9.40 -1.60 -14.49
CA GLN A 194 -10.22 -2.53 -15.29
C GLN A 194 -10.13 -2.29 -16.80
N ILE A 195 -8.95 -1.99 -17.34
CA ILE A 195 -8.73 -2.23 -18.77
C ILE A 195 -8.48 -3.73 -18.90
N ASN A 196 -9.31 -4.45 -19.67
CA ASN A 196 -9.22 -5.88 -19.95
C ASN A 196 -7.81 -6.28 -20.45
N ASN A 197 -6.88 -6.45 -19.53
CA ASN A 197 -5.50 -6.79 -19.81
C ASN A 197 -5.02 -7.70 -18.68
N ASP A 198 -4.55 -8.90 -19.02
CA ASP A 198 -4.10 -9.89 -18.05
C ASP A 198 -2.96 -9.38 -17.15
N LEU A 199 -2.31 -8.28 -17.56
CA LEU A 199 -1.19 -7.61 -16.91
C LEU A 199 -1.58 -6.72 -15.71
N ASP A 200 -2.85 -6.34 -15.59
CA ASP A 200 -3.33 -5.50 -14.48
C ASP A 200 -3.70 -6.32 -13.24
N MET A 201 -3.92 -5.61 -12.13
CA MET A 201 -4.38 -6.20 -10.87
C MET A 201 -5.79 -6.76 -11.03
N ASN A 202 -6.03 -7.94 -10.46
CA ASN A 202 -7.37 -8.48 -10.26
C ASN A 202 -7.61 -8.85 -8.79
N PRO A 203 -8.88 -9.06 -8.37
CA PRO A 203 -9.18 -9.51 -7.02
C PRO A 203 -8.44 -10.79 -6.66
N PHE A 204 -7.96 -10.86 -5.42
CA PHE A 204 -7.33 -12.05 -4.84
C PHE A 204 -7.79 -12.22 -3.39
N PRO A 205 -7.72 -13.44 -2.82
CA PRO A 205 -8.29 -13.72 -1.51
C PRO A 205 -7.75 -12.81 -0.41
N LEU A 206 -8.64 -12.32 0.47
CA LEU A 206 -8.24 -11.53 1.65
C LEU A 206 -7.27 -12.30 2.55
N ALA A 207 -7.37 -13.63 2.61
CA ALA A 207 -6.44 -14.47 3.35
C ALA A 207 -5.01 -14.37 2.81
N ASP A 208 -4.86 -14.29 1.49
CA ASP A 208 -3.55 -14.10 0.83
C ASP A 208 -3.01 -12.71 1.14
N LEU A 209 -3.84 -11.67 1.01
CA LEU A 209 -3.47 -10.29 1.34
C LEU A 209 -2.99 -10.15 2.80
N LYS A 210 -3.65 -10.83 3.74
CA LYS A 210 -3.26 -10.83 5.16
C LYS A 210 -2.04 -11.70 5.47
N PHE A 211 -1.78 -12.72 4.66
CA PHE A 211 -0.62 -13.58 4.80
C PHE A 211 0.66 -12.89 4.28
N GLU A 212 0.51 -12.03 3.27
CA GLU A 212 1.59 -11.19 2.73
C GLU A 212 1.93 -10.03 3.67
N ARG A 213 3.20 -9.62 3.69
CA ARG A 213 3.66 -8.41 4.40
C ARG A 213 4.00 -7.23 3.50
N CYS A 214 4.03 -7.45 2.18
CA CYS A 214 4.34 -6.42 1.20
C CYS A 214 3.25 -6.33 0.12
N PRO A 215 3.12 -5.19 -0.56
CA PRO A 215 2.12 -5.04 -1.59
C PRO A 215 2.48 -5.83 -2.85
N ARG A 216 1.46 -6.17 -3.63
CA ARG A 216 1.64 -6.68 -4.99
C ARG A 216 1.88 -5.54 -5.97
N ILE A 217 2.64 -5.79 -7.03
CA ILE A 217 2.80 -4.89 -8.18
C ILE A 217 2.27 -5.57 -9.45
N SER A 218 1.52 -4.84 -10.27
CA SER A 218 1.00 -5.36 -11.53
C SER A 218 2.11 -5.51 -12.58
N ALA A 219 1.89 -6.40 -13.54
CA ALA A 219 2.81 -6.54 -14.67
C ALA A 219 2.84 -5.27 -15.54
N ASN A 220 1.71 -4.55 -15.64
CA ASN A 220 1.68 -3.27 -16.35
C ASN A 220 2.57 -2.20 -15.67
N ASP A 221 2.50 -2.07 -14.34
CA ASP A 221 3.38 -1.16 -13.60
C ASP A 221 4.85 -1.56 -13.76
N VAL A 222 5.17 -2.86 -13.77
CA VAL A 222 6.54 -3.35 -14.04
C VAL A 222 7.02 -2.93 -15.42
N VAL A 223 6.16 -3.05 -16.44
CA VAL A 223 6.49 -2.67 -17.83
C VAL A 223 6.70 -1.16 -17.96
N GLU A 224 5.85 -0.35 -17.35
CA GLU A 224 5.92 1.12 -17.40
C GLU A 224 7.13 1.66 -16.63
N LEU A 225 7.42 1.09 -15.45
CA LEU A 225 8.51 1.56 -14.59
C LEU A 225 9.90 1.05 -15.02
N ASN A 226 9.95 -0.04 -15.78
CA ASN A 226 11.19 -0.62 -16.33
C ASN A 226 11.40 -0.29 -17.81
N ASP A 227 10.51 0.49 -18.44
CA ASP A 227 10.55 0.90 -19.85
C ASP A 227 10.70 -0.28 -20.84
N LEU A 228 10.05 -1.42 -20.55
CA LEU A 228 10.16 -2.64 -21.36
C LEU A 228 9.57 -2.50 -22.79
N LYS A 229 8.91 -1.38 -23.11
CA LYS A 229 8.28 -1.10 -24.41
C LYS A 229 9.12 -0.20 -25.35
N ALA A 230 10.26 0.35 -24.91
CA ALA A 230 11.04 1.28 -25.72
C ALA A 230 11.89 0.55 -26.82
N PRO A 231 11.74 0.88 -28.12
CA PRO A 231 12.48 0.24 -29.23
C PRO A 231 13.98 0.60 -29.28
N THR A 232 14.38 1.63 -28.53
CA THR A 232 15.74 2.11 -28.37
C THR A 232 15.88 2.49 -26.91
N ALA A 233 16.83 1.89 -26.20
CA ALA A 233 17.17 2.23 -24.81
C ALA A 233 17.59 3.71 -24.71
N SER A 234 16.61 4.61 -24.69
CA SER A 234 16.79 5.97 -24.19
C SER A 234 17.11 5.81 -22.71
N LEU A 235 18.24 6.39 -22.27
CA LEU A 235 18.82 6.31 -20.93
C LEU A 235 17.88 6.86 -19.82
N LYS A 236 16.72 6.24 -19.59
CA LYS A 236 16.00 6.34 -18.33
C LYS A 236 16.49 5.21 -17.45
N THR A 237 17.11 5.58 -16.33
CA THR A 237 17.50 4.64 -15.27
C THR A 237 16.26 3.87 -14.81
N SER A 238 16.29 2.54 -14.87
CA SER A 238 15.19 1.71 -14.35
C SER A 238 14.88 2.09 -12.91
N LYS A 239 13.58 2.13 -12.57
CA LYS A 239 13.11 2.39 -11.20
C LYS A 239 12.97 1.10 -10.38
N LEU A 240 13.25 -0.06 -10.99
CA LEU A 240 13.01 -1.37 -10.42
C LEU A 240 14.32 -2.16 -10.27
N LEU A 241 14.39 -2.96 -9.21
CA LEU A 241 15.30 -4.09 -9.09
C LEU A 241 14.47 -5.36 -9.20
N LEU A 242 14.60 -6.08 -10.31
CA LEU A 242 13.86 -7.31 -10.57
C LEU A 242 14.65 -8.51 -10.01
N ILE A 243 14.11 -9.17 -8.99
CA ILE A 243 14.74 -10.29 -8.29
C ILE A 243 13.96 -11.56 -8.62
N ASP A 244 14.55 -12.43 -9.44
CA ASP A 244 13.92 -13.68 -9.86
C ASP A 244 14.37 -14.83 -8.97
N ILE A 245 13.46 -15.36 -8.17
CA ILE A 245 13.77 -16.35 -7.13
C ILE A 245 13.61 -17.80 -7.58
N ARG A 246 13.26 -18.01 -8.84
CA ARG A 246 13.08 -19.34 -9.44
C ARG A 246 14.42 -20.08 -9.52
N THR A 247 14.36 -21.39 -9.74
CA THR A 247 15.58 -22.18 -9.94
C THR A 247 16.33 -21.71 -11.19
N PRO A 248 17.66 -21.90 -11.26
CA PRO A 248 18.44 -21.57 -12.45
C PRO A 248 17.87 -22.18 -13.74
N ASP A 249 17.40 -23.42 -13.69
CA ASP A 249 16.78 -24.10 -14.85
C ASP A 249 15.48 -23.45 -15.32
N GLU A 250 14.67 -22.93 -14.40
CA GLU A 250 13.45 -22.20 -14.74
C GLU A 250 13.74 -20.80 -15.28
N TYR A 251 14.74 -20.13 -14.70
CA TYR A 251 15.22 -18.83 -15.14
C TYR A 251 15.77 -18.90 -16.57
N MET A 252 16.63 -19.88 -16.86
CA MET A 252 17.24 -20.10 -18.18
C MET A 252 16.24 -20.43 -19.29
N LYS A 253 15.03 -20.89 -18.96
CA LYS A 253 13.98 -21.13 -19.96
C LYS A 253 13.35 -19.83 -20.46
N ALA A 254 13.14 -18.87 -19.56
CA ALA A 254 12.54 -17.58 -19.86
C ALA A 254 12.67 -16.66 -18.65
N ALA A 255 13.16 -15.43 -18.84
CA ALA A 255 13.26 -14.40 -17.81
C ALA A 255 12.84 -13.02 -18.33
N LEU A 256 12.60 -12.08 -17.41
CA LEU A 256 12.39 -10.68 -17.75
C LEU A 256 13.75 -9.99 -18.00
N PRO A 257 13.86 -9.11 -19.00
CA PRO A 257 15.08 -8.33 -19.23
C PRO A 257 15.52 -7.60 -17.95
N ALA A 258 16.83 -7.63 -17.69
CA ALA A 258 17.47 -7.03 -16.51
C ALA A 258 17.04 -7.61 -15.14
N SER A 259 16.32 -8.75 -15.10
CA SER A 259 16.14 -9.47 -13.83
C SER A 259 17.39 -10.24 -13.43
N VAL A 260 17.65 -10.32 -12.12
CA VAL A 260 18.77 -11.06 -11.56
C VAL A 260 18.24 -12.33 -10.90
N ASN A 261 18.80 -13.49 -11.24
CA ASN A 261 18.41 -14.75 -10.61
C ASN A 261 19.04 -14.89 -9.22
N ILE A 262 18.23 -14.90 -8.17
CA ILE A 262 18.64 -15.15 -6.78
C ILE A 262 17.78 -16.30 -6.23
N PRO A 263 18.16 -17.56 -6.48
CA PRO A 263 17.34 -18.70 -6.10
C PRO A 263 17.00 -18.72 -4.60
N TYR A 264 15.74 -19.04 -4.28
CA TYR A 264 15.21 -19.05 -2.91
C TYR A 264 16.11 -19.79 -1.91
N GLU A 265 16.61 -20.98 -2.29
CA GLU A 265 17.31 -21.91 -1.39
C GLU A 265 18.62 -21.36 -0.82
N ASN A 266 19.25 -20.39 -1.49
CA ASN A 266 20.59 -19.90 -1.13
C ASN A 266 20.58 -18.47 -0.58
N ALA A 267 19.42 -17.82 -0.53
CA ALA A 267 19.33 -16.39 -0.23
C ALA A 267 19.43 -16.06 1.26
N PHE A 268 18.95 -16.95 2.13
CA PHE A 268 18.85 -16.74 3.57
C PHE A 268 19.30 -17.95 4.38
N ASP A 269 19.73 -17.74 5.62
CA ASP A 269 19.95 -18.81 6.59
C ASP A 269 18.69 -19.17 7.39
N ASP A 270 18.79 -20.17 8.28
CA ASP A 270 17.72 -20.62 9.17
C ASP A 270 17.24 -19.54 10.17
N GLN A 271 17.98 -18.43 10.31
CA GLN A 271 17.59 -17.27 11.11
C GLN A 271 17.05 -16.11 10.26
N ASN A 272 16.72 -16.37 8.99
CA ASN A 272 16.21 -15.41 8.01
C ASN A 272 17.20 -14.30 7.66
N ARG A 273 18.50 -14.44 7.94
CA ARG A 273 19.52 -13.44 7.58
C ARG A 273 20.00 -13.68 6.16
N ILE A 274 20.30 -12.62 5.43
CA ILE A 274 20.82 -12.71 4.05
C ILE A 274 22.20 -13.38 4.07
N THR A 275 22.35 -14.47 3.32
CA THR A 275 23.62 -15.19 3.14
C THR A 275 24.20 -15.01 1.74
N ASP A 276 23.36 -14.70 0.75
CA ASP A 276 23.80 -14.42 -0.62
C ASP A 276 24.44 -13.02 -0.70
N ASN A 277 25.77 -12.99 -0.89
CA ASN A 277 26.54 -11.75 -0.99
C ASN A 277 26.09 -10.87 -2.17
N ARG A 278 25.60 -11.47 -3.25
CA ARG A 278 25.13 -10.75 -4.44
C ARG A 278 23.79 -10.09 -4.16
N LEU A 279 22.88 -10.78 -3.47
CA LEU A 279 21.64 -10.19 -2.97
C LEU A 279 21.93 -9.00 -2.05
N GLN A 280 22.80 -9.19 -1.05
CA GLN A 280 23.19 -8.12 -0.14
C GLN A 280 23.75 -6.91 -0.90
N HIS A 281 24.66 -7.16 -1.84
CA HIS A 281 25.26 -6.12 -2.68
C HIS A 281 24.21 -5.35 -3.50
N LEU A 282 23.27 -6.04 -4.14
CA LEU A 282 22.20 -5.44 -4.94
C LEU A 282 21.28 -4.57 -4.08
N LEU A 283 20.90 -5.05 -2.88
CA LEU A 283 20.07 -4.29 -1.95
C LEU A 283 20.78 -3.02 -1.47
N ASP A 284 22.08 -3.09 -1.22
CA ASP A 284 22.89 -1.95 -0.79
C ASP A 284 23.09 -0.91 -1.91
N GLN A 285 23.32 -1.34 -3.14
CA GLN A 285 23.47 -0.46 -4.30
C GLN A 285 22.16 0.20 -4.73
N HIS A 286 21.04 -0.50 -4.59
CA HIS A 286 19.74 -0.09 -5.15
C HIS A 286 18.69 0.22 -4.09
N ARG A 287 19.10 0.86 -2.98
CA ARG A 287 18.21 1.20 -1.86
C ARG A 287 16.97 2.00 -2.26
N SER A 288 17.08 2.90 -3.25
CA SER A 288 15.96 3.73 -3.72
C SER A 288 15.04 3.05 -4.75
N LEU A 289 15.46 1.93 -5.35
CA LEU A 289 14.65 1.22 -6.34
C LEU A 289 13.54 0.40 -5.66
N VAL A 290 12.47 0.13 -6.39
CA VAL A 290 11.43 -0.83 -5.97
C VAL A 290 11.94 -2.24 -6.26
N LYS A 291 12.00 -3.10 -5.24
CA LYS A 291 12.45 -4.49 -5.38
C LYS A 291 11.24 -5.35 -5.71
N VAL A 292 11.19 -5.89 -6.92
CA VAL A 292 10.10 -6.74 -7.37
C VAL A 292 10.57 -8.19 -7.33
N VAL A 293 10.00 -8.96 -6.40
CA VAL A 293 10.25 -10.39 -6.28
C VAL A 293 9.38 -11.12 -7.30
N ILE A 294 10.06 -11.85 -8.19
CA ILE A 294 9.48 -12.60 -9.29
C ILE A 294 9.62 -14.09 -8.96
N GLY A 295 8.49 -14.79 -8.89
CA GLY A 295 8.44 -16.23 -8.76
C GLY A 295 7.42 -16.86 -9.70
N ASN A 296 7.20 -18.16 -9.51
CA ASN A 296 6.24 -18.96 -10.25
C ASN A 296 5.08 -19.43 -9.34
N LYS A 297 4.74 -20.72 -9.39
CA LYS A 297 3.63 -21.37 -8.67
C LYS A 297 3.88 -21.58 -7.17
N ASN A 298 5.12 -21.50 -6.66
CA ASN A 298 5.37 -21.72 -5.24
C ASN A 298 5.12 -20.45 -4.42
N TYR A 299 3.83 -20.18 -4.17
CA TYR A 299 3.38 -18.98 -3.46
C TYR A 299 4.04 -18.81 -2.09
N LYS A 300 4.20 -19.90 -1.32
CA LYS A 300 4.81 -19.84 0.02
C LYS A 300 6.26 -19.36 -0.03
N GLN A 301 7.08 -19.90 -0.96
CA GLN A 301 8.46 -19.46 -1.12
C GLN A 301 8.57 -17.97 -1.49
N ILE A 302 7.65 -17.46 -2.33
CA ILE A 302 7.63 -16.05 -2.72
C ILE A 302 7.35 -15.16 -1.51
N VAL A 303 6.33 -15.50 -0.72
CA VAL A 303 5.98 -14.76 0.49
C VAL A 303 7.11 -14.82 1.51
N ASP A 304 7.65 -16.01 1.79
CA ASP A 304 8.76 -16.20 2.72
C ASP A 304 9.99 -15.37 2.31
N PHE A 305 10.34 -15.35 1.01
CA PHE A 305 11.43 -14.53 0.48
C PHE A 305 11.18 -13.03 0.70
N THR A 306 9.99 -12.53 0.38
CA THR A 306 9.65 -11.11 0.59
C THR A 306 9.65 -10.73 2.07
N ASN A 307 9.16 -11.61 2.95
CA ASN A 307 9.16 -11.41 4.39
C ASN A 307 10.59 -11.32 4.91
N ASN A 308 11.49 -12.20 4.46
CA ASN A 308 12.89 -12.16 4.85
C ASN A 308 13.59 -10.88 4.38
N LEU A 309 13.29 -10.37 3.18
CA LEU A 309 13.78 -9.06 2.75
C LEU A 309 13.33 -7.95 3.71
N ILE A 310 12.06 -7.93 4.13
CA ILE A 310 11.51 -6.93 5.05
C ILE A 310 12.14 -7.07 6.44
N ILE A 311 12.31 -8.28 6.97
CA ILE A 311 12.99 -8.56 8.24
C ILE A 311 14.42 -8.00 8.23
N ASN A 312 15.11 -8.09 7.09
CA ASN A 312 16.43 -7.48 6.89
C ASN A 312 16.37 -5.98 6.51
N ASN A 313 15.24 -5.32 6.74
CA ASN A 313 15.01 -3.89 6.52
C ASN A 313 15.14 -3.41 5.07
N ALA A 314 14.95 -4.29 4.08
CA ALA A 314 14.86 -3.88 2.69
C ALA A 314 13.57 -3.06 2.48
N THR A 315 13.72 -1.82 2.01
CA THR A 315 12.59 -0.93 1.69
C THR A 315 12.08 -1.21 0.28
N ARG A 316 10.82 -0.85 0.03
CA ARG A 316 10.19 -0.85 -1.30
C ARG A 316 10.11 -2.25 -1.93
N VAL A 317 9.87 -3.28 -1.11
CA VAL A 317 9.70 -4.67 -1.55
C VAL A 317 8.26 -4.86 -2.05
N CYS A 318 8.12 -5.51 -3.19
CA CYS A 318 6.84 -5.94 -3.76
C CYS A 318 6.96 -7.35 -4.32
N LEU A 319 5.83 -8.04 -4.41
CA LEU A 319 5.73 -9.28 -5.19
C LEU A 319 5.04 -9.03 -6.53
N LEU A 320 5.52 -9.68 -7.58
CA LEU A 320 4.88 -9.62 -8.89
C LEU A 320 3.53 -10.35 -8.86
N HIS A 321 2.46 -9.62 -9.12
CA HIS A 321 1.12 -10.18 -9.22
C HIS A 321 1.04 -11.23 -10.36
N LYS A 322 0.46 -12.41 -10.05
CA LYS A 322 0.39 -13.60 -10.93
C LYS A 322 1.75 -14.22 -11.33
N GLY A 323 2.85 -13.75 -10.77
CA GLY A 323 4.20 -14.26 -11.03
C GLY A 323 4.64 -14.08 -12.48
N ILE A 324 5.75 -14.73 -12.86
CA ILE A 324 6.36 -14.57 -14.20
C ILE A 324 5.45 -15.03 -15.35
N ASP A 325 4.51 -15.93 -15.07
CA ASP A 325 3.64 -16.55 -16.07
C ASP A 325 2.72 -15.54 -16.78
N VAL A 326 2.44 -14.41 -16.14
CA VAL A 326 1.66 -13.29 -16.70
C VAL A 326 2.29 -12.71 -17.98
N PHE A 327 3.60 -12.90 -18.18
CA PHE A 327 4.32 -12.40 -19.35
C PHE A 327 4.41 -13.40 -20.52
N LYS A 328 3.97 -14.65 -20.36
CA LYS A 328 4.17 -15.72 -21.36
C LYS A 328 3.64 -15.39 -22.75
N THR A 329 2.50 -14.71 -22.84
CA THR A 329 1.83 -14.36 -24.11
C THR A 329 2.22 -12.98 -24.63
N THR A 330 3.06 -12.23 -23.90
CA THR A 330 3.38 -10.83 -24.19
C THR A 330 4.56 -10.64 -25.14
N GLY A 331 5.40 -11.67 -25.31
CA GLY A 331 6.67 -11.57 -26.03
C GLY A 331 7.78 -10.79 -25.30
N MET A 332 7.57 -10.42 -24.03
CA MET A 332 8.55 -9.64 -23.23
C MET A 332 9.62 -10.51 -22.55
N LEU A 333 9.47 -11.84 -22.58
CA LEU A 333 10.44 -12.76 -21.99
C LEU A 333 11.55 -13.07 -22.99
N TYR A 334 12.79 -13.16 -22.50
CA TYR A 334 13.94 -13.61 -23.28
C TYR A 334 14.53 -14.89 -22.69
N VAL A 335 15.32 -15.60 -23.49
CA VAL A 335 16.08 -16.78 -23.05
C VAL A 335 17.46 -16.29 -22.59
N PRO A 336 17.78 -16.39 -21.28
CA PRO A 336 19.08 -15.97 -20.78
C PRO A 336 20.24 -16.82 -21.35
N THR A 337 21.43 -16.26 -21.28
CA THR A 337 22.68 -16.92 -21.63
C THR A 337 23.39 -17.42 -20.37
N PRO A 338 24.32 -18.40 -20.46
CA PRO A 338 25.04 -18.89 -19.28
C PRO A 338 25.81 -17.80 -18.50
N SER A 339 26.18 -16.69 -19.14
CA SER A 339 26.78 -15.52 -18.48
C SER A 339 25.81 -14.73 -17.59
N ASP A 340 24.51 -14.96 -17.71
CA ASP A 340 23.47 -14.29 -16.90
C ASP A 340 23.19 -15.04 -15.58
N LEU A 341 23.72 -16.26 -15.42
CA LEU A 341 23.63 -17.04 -14.18
C LEU A 341 24.65 -16.57 -13.13
N PRO A 342 24.37 -16.78 -11.83
CA PRO A 342 25.31 -16.50 -10.74
C PRO A 342 26.64 -17.24 -10.83
#